data_AF-A0A1X6YZJ0-F1
#
_entry.id   AF-A0A1X6YZJ0-F1
#
_cell.length_a   1.000
_cell.length_b   1.000
_cell.length_c   1.000
_cell.angle_alpha   90.00
_cell.angle_beta   90.00
_cell.angle_gamma   90.00
#
_symmetry.space_group_name_H-M   'P 1'
#
loop_
_entity.id
_entity.type
_entity.pdbx_description
1 polymer ?
#
loop_
_entity_poly.entity_id
_entity_poly.type
_entity_poly.pdbx_seq_one_letter_code
_entity_poly.pdbx_strand_id
1 'polypeptide(L)'
;MEAGLGRGIFGGSLVAAFMQGIALGALVQGIEVAERAYAGGWWDWLSLFSVLTGVAVVIGYGLLGATWLILKTEGALQRQMQRYAWWCAAGTLGFIGVVSLLTPFQDPVYFSRWFNLPGSILSVLMPGAVIAASWALFSGLNAGKDGQPFFAALTLFVLCFIGIGISFYPHIVPPGLTIAEAAAPDASLKFALVGTVVLVPLVLGYTAYAYWVFRGKVDPEEGYH
;
A
#
# COMPACT_ATOMS: atom_id res chain seq x y z
N MET A 1 32.69 6.44 -6.20
CA MET A 1 31.81 5.57 -7.02
C MET A 1 30.55 5.17 -6.24
N GLU A 2 30.67 4.80 -4.96
CA GLU A 2 29.54 4.39 -4.10
C GLU A 2 28.46 5.47 -3.87
N ALA A 3 28.86 6.74 -3.74
CA ALA A 3 27.90 7.84 -3.57
C ALA A 3 26.98 8.07 -4.80
N GLY A 4 27.43 7.69 -6.00
CA GLY A 4 26.62 7.77 -7.22
C GLY A 4 25.57 6.67 -7.29
N LEU A 5 25.95 5.44 -6.91
CA LEU A 5 25.07 4.28 -6.85
C LEU A 5 23.95 4.48 -5.82
N GLY A 6 24.29 4.97 -4.61
CA GLY A 6 23.31 5.24 -3.56
C GLY A 6 22.24 6.25 -3.99
N ARG A 7 22.64 7.32 -4.69
CA ARG A 7 21.71 8.31 -5.24
C ARG A 7 20.82 7.73 -6.34
N GLY A 8 21.36 6.83 -7.17
CA GLY A 8 20.60 6.11 -8.20
C GLY A 8 19.54 5.18 -7.61
N ILE A 9 19.91 4.37 -6.61
CA ILE A 9 18.98 3.45 -5.93
C ILE A 9 17.86 4.24 -5.22
N PHE A 10 18.21 5.32 -4.54
CA PHE A 10 17.25 6.20 -3.88
C PHE A 10 16.28 6.82 -4.90
N GLY A 11 16.80 7.45 -5.95
CA GLY A 11 15.99 8.09 -6.99
C GLY A 11 15.08 7.10 -7.71
N GLY A 12 15.60 5.93 -8.09
CA GLY A 12 14.82 4.88 -8.74
C GLY A 12 13.69 4.35 -7.86
N SER A 13 13.97 4.07 -6.59
CA SER A 13 12.96 3.62 -5.62
C SER A 13 11.89 4.69 -5.38
N LEU A 14 12.30 5.95 -5.26
CA LEU A 14 11.40 7.09 -5.08
C LEU A 14 10.45 7.25 -6.26
N VAL A 15 10.99 7.24 -7.49
CA VAL A 15 10.21 7.37 -8.72
C VAL A 15 9.26 6.19 -8.88
N ALA A 16 9.72 4.96 -8.64
CA ALA A 16 8.88 3.77 -8.75
C ALA A 16 7.69 3.82 -7.77
N ALA A 17 7.94 4.14 -6.49
CA ALA A 17 6.89 4.27 -5.49
C ALA A 17 5.91 5.41 -5.83
N PHE A 18 6.43 6.55 -6.28
CA PHE A 18 5.63 7.70 -6.66
C PHE A 18 4.72 7.40 -7.86
N MET A 19 5.27 6.79 -8.91
CA MET A 19 4.50 6.39 -10.09
C MET A 19 3.45 5.32 -9.76
N GLN A 20 3.76 4.38 -8.86
CA GLN A 20 2.78 3.40 -8.40
C GLN A 20 1.58 4.08 -7.72
N GLY A 21 1.83 5.09 -6.89
CA GLY A 21 0.76 5.84 -6.24
C GLY A 21 -0.04 6.72 -7.20
N ILE A 22 0.61 7.34 -8.20
CA ILE A 22 -0.08 8.07 -9.27
C ILE A 22 -1.00 7.16 -10.06
N ALA A 23 -0.52 5.98 -10.48
CA ALA A 23 -1.31 5.02 -11.23
C ALA A 23 -2.57 4.58 -10.45
N LEU A 24 -2.41 4.33 -9.15
CA LEU A 24 -3.52 3.98 -8.26
C LEU A 24 -4.51 5.15 -8.08
N GLY A 25 -4.01 6.38 -7.93
CA GLY A 25 -4.86 7.57 -7.81
C GLY A 25 -5.67 7.87 -9.08
N ALA A 26 -5.03 7.77 -10.25
CA ALA A 26 -5.68 7.92 -11.53
C ALA A 26 -6.76 6.85 -11.74
N LEU A 27 -6.50 5.61 -11.30
CA LEU A 27 -7.49 4.54 -11.34
C LEU A 27 -8.69 4.82 -10.42
N VAL A 28 -8.46 5.40 -9.22
CA VAL A 28 -9.54 5.77 -8.28
C VAL A 28 -10.41 6.92 -8.80
N GLN A 29 -9.82 7.87 -9.52
CA GLN A 29 -10.60 8.95 -10.15
C GLN A 29 -11.45 8.49 -11.33
N GLY A 30 -11.17 7.29 -11.84
CA GLY A 30 -11.78 6.78 -13.05
C GLY A 30 -10.95 7.13 -14.28
N ILE A 31 -10.91 6.20 -15.22
CA ILE A 31 -10.21 6.35 -16.48
C ILE A 31 -11.28 6.45 -17.57
N GLU A 32 -11.20 7.47 -18.41
CA GLU A 32 -12.08 7.57 -19.58
C GLU A 32 -11.73 6.45 -20.56
N VAL A 33 -12.71 5.56 -20.78
CA VAL A 33 -12.60 4.43 -21.69
C VAL A 33 -13.69 4.55 -22.74
N ALA A 34 -13.31 4.65 -24.01
CA ALA A 34 -14.21 4.52 -25.15
C ALA A 34 -13.83 3.25 -25.92
N GLU A 35 -14.82 2.41 -26.25
CA GLU A 35 -14.60 1.16 -27.02
C GLU A 35 -13.51 0.22 -26.44
N ARG A 36 -13.35 0.16 -25.11
CA ARG A 36 -12.30 -0.61 -24.40
C ARG A 36 -10.87 -0.10 -24.66
N ALA A 37 -10.71 1.09 -25.23
CA ALA A 37 -9.44 1.79 -25.37
C ALA A 37 -9.41 3.02 -24.45
N TYR A 38 -8.20 3.42 -24.06
CA TYR A 38 -7.99 4.68 -23.33
C TYR A 38 -8.41 5.86 -24.21
N ALA A 39 -9.38 6.63 -23.73
CA ALA A 39 -9.93 7.79 -24.44
C ALA A 39 -9.56 9.13 -23.77
N GLY A 40 -8.89 9.09 -22.62
CA GLY A 40 -8.45 10.28 -21.90
C GLY A 40 -7.36 11.07 -22.63
N GLY A 41 -7.22 12.33 -22.25
CA GLY A 41 -6.13 13.21 -22.66
C GLY A 41 -4.79 12.80 -22.04
N TRP A 42 -3.68 13.22 -22.68
CA TRP A 42 -2.31 12.90 -22.27
C TRP A 42 -1.96 13.26 -20.82
N TRP A 43 -2.73 14.13 -20.17
CA TRP A 43 -2.47 14.65 -18.82
C TRP A 43 -3.52 14.22 -17.78
N ASP A 44 -4.51 13.42 -18.16
CA ASP A 44 -5.62 13.06 -17.26
C ASP A 44 -5.16 12.19 -16.08
N TRP A 45 -4.06 11.47 -16.26
CA TRP A 45 -3.41 10.72 -15.19
C TRP A 45 -2.75 11.62 -14.13
N LEU A 46 -2.40 12.87 -14.47
CA LEU A 46 -1.71 13.82 -13.59
C LEU A 46 -2.68 14.83 -13.00
N SER A 47 -3.52 14.36 -12.09
CA SER A 47 -4.38 15.23 -11.28
C SER A 47 -3.75 15.53 -9.91
N LEU A 48 -4.30 16.53 -9.22
CA LEU A 48 -3.91 16.80 -7.83
C LEU A 48 -4.12 15.57 -6.93
N PHE A 49 -5.19 14.80 -7.15
CA PHE A 49 -5.47 13.59 -6.38
C PHE A 49 -4.43 12.50 -6.66
N SER A 50 -4.07 12.25 -7.92
CA SER A 50 -3.05 11.26 -8.29
C SER A 50 -1.67 11.63 -7.76
N VAL A 51 -1.32 12.92 -7.74
CA VAL A 51 -0.08 13.40 -7.13
C VAL A 51 -0.11 13.18 -5.62
N LEU A 52 -1.24 13.49 -4.95
CA LEU A 52 -1.41 13.26 -3.51
C LEU A 52 -1.27 11.78 -3.17
N THR A 53 -1.86 10.86 -3.94
CA THR A 53 -1.70 9.41 -3.73
C THR A 53 -0.26 8.95 -4.02
N GLY A 54 0.39 9.53 -5.03
CA GLY A 54 1.82 9.34 -5.29
C GLY A 54 2.68 9.65 -4.06
N VAL A 55 2.50 10.84 -3.47
CA VAL A 55 3.23 11.26 -2.26
C VAL A 55 2.87 10.37 -1.06
N ALA A 56 1.59 10.00 -0.91
CA ALA A 56 1.13 9.12 0.15
C ALA A 56 1.84 7.75 0.13
N VAL A 57 1.98 7.14 -1.05
CA VAL A 57 2.67 5.84 -1.21
C VAL A 57 4.15 5.96 -0.88
N VAL A 58 4.82 7.03 -1.32
CA VAL A 58 6.22 7.28 -0.96
C VAL A 58 6.42 7.35 0.56
N ILE A 59 5.58 8.12 1.25
CA ILE A 59 5.66 8.27 2.71
C ILE A 59 5.34 6.96 3.42
N GLY A 60 4.32 6.23 2.95
CA GLY A 60 3.95 4.94 3.51
C GLY A 60 5.03 3.88 3.30
N TYR A 61 5.70 3.83 2.16
CA TYR A 61 6.84 2.93 1.95
C TYR A 61 8.03 3.35 2.81
N GLY A 62 8.22 4.65 3.03
CA GLY A 62 9.14 5.17 4.05
C GLY A 62 8.82 4.64 5.45
N LEU A 63 7.54 4.58 5.84
CA LEU A 63 7.11 3.99 7.12
C LEU A 63 7.43 2.50 7.20
N LEU A 64 7.12 1.72 6.15
CA LEU A 64 7.43 0.28 6.12
C LEU A 64 8.93 0.03 6.20
N GLY A 65 9.73 0.80 5.45
CA GLY A 65 11.19 0.74 5.50
C GLY A 65 11.75 1.11 6.89
N ALA A 66 11.26 2.19 7.50
CA ALA A 66 11.70 2.62 8.82
C ALA A 66 11.34 1.60 9.90
N THR A 67 10.12 1.06 9.89
CA THR A 67 9.69 0.04 10.86
C THR A 67 10.38 -1.30 10.66
N TRP A 68 10.71 -1.65 9.41
CA TRP A 68 11.58 -2.80 9.12
C TRP A 68 13.00 -2.61 9.68
N LEU A 69 13.59 -1.43 9.50
CA LEU A 69 14.91 -1.13 10.08
C LEU A 69 14.87 -1.13 11.61
N ILE A 70 13.80 -0.67 12.25
CA ILE A 70 13.63 -0.78 13.71
C ILE A 70 13.67 -2.25 14.16
N LEU A 71 13.04 -3.15 13.40
CA LEU A 71 13.03 -4.59 13.69
C LEU A 71 14.41 -5.24 13.50
N LYS A 72 15.22 -4.74 12.55
CA LYS A 72 16.48 -5.36 12.14
C LYS A 72 17.76 -4.73 12.70
N THR A 73 17.68 -3.55 13.29
CA THR A 73 18.85 -2.80 13.75
C THR A 73 18.79 -2.52 15.25
N GLU A 74 19.95 -2.19 15.83
CA GLU A 74 20.08 -1.83 17.24
C GLU A 74 20.78 -0.47 17.44
N GLY A 75 20.74 0.04 18.67
CA GLY A 75 21.54 1.18 19.09
C GLY A 75 21.10 2.51 18.46
N ALA A 76 22.07 3.28 17.95
CA ALA A 76 21.83 4.65 17.47
C ALA A 76 20.95 4.70 16.22
N LEU A 77 21.17 3.77 15.28
CA LEU A 77 20.39 3.69 14.04
C LEU A 77 18.92 3.35 14.33
N GLN A 78 18.67 2.39 15.22
CA GLN A 78 17.32 2.02 15.62
C GLN A 78 16.55 3.22 16.20
N ARG A 79 17.17 3.99 17.10
CA ARG A 79 16.57 5.21 17.67
C ARG A 79 16.29 6.29 16.63
N GLN A 80 17.17 6.43 15.64
CA GLN A 80 16.96 7.35 14.52
C GLN A 80 15.74 6.91 13.68
N MET A 81 15.65 5.61 13.37
CA MET A 81 14.54 5.05 12.61
C MET A 81 13.21 5.13 13.36
N GLN A 82 13.20 5.00 14.69
CA GLN A 82 11.99 5.24 15.52
C GLN A 82 11.45 6.66 15.32
N ARG A 83 12.33 7.67 15.27
CA ARG A 83 11.92 9.06 15.02
C ARG A 83 11.34 9.24 13.62
N TYR A 84 11.99 8.68 12.60
CA TYR A 84 11.48 8.76 11.23
C TYR A 84 10.17 8.00 11.05
N ALA A 85 10.07 6.79 11.62
CA ALA A 85 8.85 6.00 11.59
C ALA A 85 7.67 6.76 12.22
N TRP A 86 7.88 7.51 13.29
CA TRP A 86 6.83 8.32 13.89
C TRP A 86 6.29 9.41 12.95
N TRP A 87 7.18 10.17 12.29
CA TRP A 87 6.77 11.19 11.32
C TRP A 87 6.14 10.57 10.06
N CYS A 88 6.69 9.47 9.56
CA CYS A 88 6.11 8.74 8.43
C CYS A 88 4.74 8.13 8.80
N ALA A 89 4.55 7.67 10.03
CA ALA A 89 3.26 7.16 10.53
C ALA A 89 2.22 8.27 10.55
N ALA A 90 2.55 9.42 11.14
CA ALA A 90 1.69 10.59 11.16
C ALA A 90 1.34 11.07 9.73
N GLY A 91 2.34 11.14 8.85
CA GLY A 91 2.14 11.47 7.44
C GLY A 91 1.22 10.48 6.72
N THR A 92 1.49 9.18 6.87
CA THR A 92 0.69 8.11 6.24
C THR A 92 -0.78 8.19 6.68
N LEU A 93 -1.03 8.38 7.97
CA LEU A 93 -2.39 8.51 8.49
C LEU A 93 -3.06 9.81 8.07
N GLY A 94 -2.32 10.91 7.99
CA GLY A 94 -2.79 12.16 7.41
C GLY A 94 -3.25 11.96 5.97
N PHE A 95 -2.44 11.31 5.13
CA PHE A 95 -2.81 10.99 3.75
C PHE A 95 -3.98 10.01 3.64
N ILE A 96 -4.03 8.97 4.47
CA ILE A 96 -5.18 8.05 4.53
C ILE A 96 -6.45 8.84 4.85
N GLY A 97 -6.40 9.75 5.83
CA GLY A 97 -7.52 10.61 6.20
C GLY A 97 -7.95 11.55 5.08
N VAL A 98 -7.00 12.24 4.44
CA VAL A 98 -7.27 13.14 3.31
C VAL A 98 -7.86 12.39 2.13
N VAL A 99 -7.26 11.27 1.71
CA VAL A 99 -7.76 10.45 0.60
C VAL A 99 -9.14 9.91 0.93
N SER A 100 -9.34 9.36 2.14
CA SER A 100 -10.63 8.83 2.57
C SER A 100 -11.71 9.91 2.63
N LEU A 101 -11.36 11.16 2.94
CA LEU A 101 -12.29 12.29 2.90
C LEU A 101 -12.61 12.71 1.47
N LEU A 102 -11.62 12.69 0.57
CA LEU A 102 -11.79 13.13 -0.82
C LEU A 102 -12.47 12.08 -1.71
N THR A 103 -12.29 10.79 -1.45
CA THR A 103 -12.81 9.69 -2.28
C THR A 103 -14.33 9.73 -2.47
N PRO A 104 -15.17 9.93 -1.44
CA PRO A 104 -16.63 10.01 -1.62
C PRO A 104 -17.09 11.19 -2.50
N PHE A 105 -16.27 12.23 -2.64
CA PHE A 105 -16.59 13.39 -3.49
C PHE A 105 -16.14 13.21 -4.94
N GLN A 106 -15.42 12.13 -5.28
CA GLN A 106 -15.01 11.85 -6.66
C GLN A 106 -16.14 11.26 -7.50
N ASP A 107 -17.03 10.44 -6.91
CA ASP A 107 -18.14 9.82 -7.63
C ASP A 107 -19.38 9.68 -6.73
N PRO A 108 -20.58 10.09 -7.18
CA PRO A 108 -21.85 9.83 -6.50
C PRO A 108 -22.08 8.34 -6.15
N VAL A 109 -21.51 7.42 -6.92
CA VAL A 109 -21.52 5.97 -6.65
C VAL A 109 -20.71 5.64 -5.40
N TYR A 110 -19.54 6.24 -5.19
CA TYR A 110 -18.75 6.05 -3.97
C TYR A 110 -19.50 6.60 -2.75
N PHE A 111 -20.13 7.78 -2.90
CA PHE A 111 -20.96 8.38 -1.85
C PHE A 111 -22.10 7.45 -1.43
N SER A 112 -22.88 6.96 -2.39
CA SER A 112 -24.02 6.08 -2.09
C SER A 112 -23.59 4.75 -1.46
N ARG A 113 -22.44 4.18 -1.85
CA ARG A 113 -21.89 2.95 -1.25
C ARG A 113 -21.39 3.15 0.18
N TRP A 114 -20.77 4.29 0.45
CA TRP A 114 -20.25 4.59 1.78
C TRP A 114 -21.37 4.86 2.78
N PHE A 115 -22.46 5.50 2.34
CA PHE A 115 -23.51 6.00 3.22
C PHE A 115 -24.85 5.22 3.19
N ASN A 116 -25.10 4.33 2.22
CA ASN A 116 -26.30 3.46 2.23
C ASN A 116 -26.02 2.04 2.74
N LEU A 117 -27.02 1.43 3.39
CA LEU A 117 -26.98 0.01 3.75
C LEU A 117 -27.17 -0.87 2.49
N PRO A 118 -26.48 -2.02 2.36
CA PRO A 118 -25.64 -2.70 3.37
C PRO A 118 -24.15 -2.29 3.40
N GLY A 119 -23.69 -1.41 2.48
CA GLY A 119 -22.29 -0.95 2.42
C GLY A 119 -21.80 -0.24 3.68
N SER A 120 -22.72 0.43 4.39
CA SER A 120 -22.48 1.12 5.66
C SER A 120 -21.80 0.27 6.76
N ILE A 121 -22.03 -1.04 6.83
CA ILE A 121 -21.39 -1.90 7.86
C ILE A 121 -19.87 -1.99 7.63
N LEU A 122 -19.45 -2.18 6.38
CA LEU A 122 -18.04 -2.17 6.00
C LEU A 122 -17.44 -0.76 6.16
N SER A 123 -18.24 0.29 5.91
CA SER A 123 -17.86 1.68 6.15
C SER A 123 -17.62 2.02 7.62
N VAL A 124 -18.16 1.26 8.58
CA VAL A 124 -17.88 1.46 10.02
C VAL A 124 -16.75 0.54 10.49
N LEU A 125 -16.74 -0.71 10.02
CA LEU A 125 -15.73 -1.70 10.40
C LEU A 125 -14.32 -1.30 9.94
N MET A 126 -14.20 -0.78 8.72
CA MET A 126 -12.91 -0.45 8.14
C MET A 126 -12.21 0.75 8.83
N PRO A 127 -12.87 1.89 9.08
CA PRO A 127 -12.29 2.95 9.90
C PRO A 127 -11.96 2.48 11.32
N GLY A 128 -12.80 1.64 11.93
CA GLY A 128 -12.50 1.04 13.23
C GLY A 128 -11.21 0.22 13.23
N ALA A 129 -11.01 -0.62 12.21
CA ALA A 129 -9.80 -1.40 12.02
C ALA A 129 -8.57 -0.51 11.77
N VAL A 130 -8.71 0.56 10.98
CA VAL A 130 -7.64 1.55 10.74
C VAL A 130 -7.27 2.26 12.04
N ILE A 131 -8.24 2.66 12.85
CA ILE A 131 -7.99 3.28 14.16
C ILE A 131 -7.27 2.31 15.10
N ALA A 132 -7.71 1.05 15.16
CA ALA A 132 -7.06 0.03 15.99
C ALA A 132 -5.61 -0.24 15.56
N ALA A 133 -5.36 -0.36 14.25
CA ALA A 133 -4.02 -0.56 13.71
C ALA A 133 -3.13 0.69 13.91
N SER A 134 -3.70 1.90 13.79
CA SER A 134 -3.01 3.16 14.08
C SER A 134 -2.61 3.26 15.55
N TRP A 135 -3.51 2.87 16.45
CA TRP A 135 -3.23 2.83 17.88
C TRP A 135 -2.15 1.80 18.20
N ALA A 136 -2.19 0.62 17.60
CA ALA A 136 -1.15 -0.40 17.73
C ALA A 136 0.20 0.11 17.20
N LEU A 137 0.21 0.87 16.11
CA LEU A 137 1.42 1.47 15.54
C LEU A 137 2.06 2.48 16.51
N PHE A 138 1.30 3.49 16.95
CA PHE A 138 1.83 4.53 17.83
C PHE A 138 2.15 4.03 19.23
N SER A 139 1.35 3.12 19.79
CA SER A 139 1.68 2.49 21.08
C SER A 139 2.97 1.67 20.99
N GLY A 140 3.20 0.98 19.87
CA GLY A 140 4.45 0.26 19.62
C GLY A 140 5.65 1.20 19.51
N LEU A 141 5.52 2.29 18.75
CA LEU A 141 6.59 3.28 18.57
C LEU A 141 6.93 4.00 19.88
N ASN A 142 5.93 4.44 20.64
CA ASN A 142 6.12 5.16 21.90
C ASN A 142 6.68 4.25 23.01
N ALA A 143 6.32 2.96 23.01
CA ALA A 143 6.86 1.98 23.93
C ALA A 143 8.23 1.42 23.50
N GLY A 144 8.78 1.87 22.37
CA GLY A 144 10.07 1.43 21.85
C GLY A 144 10.10 -0.06 21.47
N LYS A 145 8.96 -0.64 21.07
CA LYS A 145 8.88 -2.06 20.68
C LYS A 145 9.43 -2.28 19.27
N ASP A 146 10.12 -3.39 19.09
CA ASP A 146 10.82 -3.69 17.82
C ASP A 146 9.86 -4.18 16.72
N GLY A 147 9.03 -5.19 17.00
CA GLY A 147 8.19 -5.83 15.98
C GLY A 147 6.76 -5.29 15.83
N GLN A 148 6.16 -4.79 16.92
CA GLN A 148 4.77 -4.32 16.90
C GLN A 148 4.54 -3.21 15.86
N PRO A 149 5.39 -2.17 15.74
CA PRO A 149 5.20 -1.12 14.74
C PRO A 149 5.18 -1.65 13.30
N PHE A 150 6.04 -2.62 12.99
CA PHE A 150 6.12 -3.20 11.65
C PHE A 150 4.83 -3.95 11.26
N PHE A 151 4.33 -4.84 12.12
CA PHE A 151 3.09 -5.56 11.84
C PHE A 151 1.86 -4.65 11.82
N ALA A 152 1.84 -3.60 12.67
CA ALA A 152 0.78 -2.60 12.64
C ALA A 152 0.78 -1.78 11.34
N ALA A 153 1.95 -1.35 10.87
CA ALA A 153 2.10 -0.67 9.59
C ALA A 153 1.67 -1.58 8.42
N LEU A 154 2.12 -2.84 8.40
CA LEU A 154 1.70 -3.82 7.39
C LEU A 154 0.17 -4.01 7.38
N THR A 155 -0.44 -4.09 8.56
CA THR A 155 -1.90 -4.20 8.71
C THR A 155 -2.61 -2.97 8.13
N LEU A 156 -2.12 -1.75 8.38
CA LEU A 156 -2.68 -0.54 7.78
C LEU A 156 -2.66 -0.58 6.26
N PHE A 157 -1.56 -1.05 5.67
CA PHE A 157 -1.45 -1.20 4.22
C PHE A 157 -2.45 -2.21 3.66
N VAL A 158 -2.58 -3.38 4.28
CA VAL A 158 -3.56 -4.40 3.89
C VAL A 158 -4.98 -3.84 3.98
N LEU A 159 -5.32 -3.12 5.05
CA LEU A 159 -6.62 -2.47 5.21
C LEU A 159 -6.89 -1.43 4.11
N CYS A 160 -5.90 -0.64 3.73
CA CYS A 160 -6.04 0.33 2.62
C CYS A 160 -6.32 -0.38 1.29
N PHE A 161 -5.60 -1.47 0.98
CA PHE A 161 -5.84 -2.28 -0.21
C PHE A 161 -7.23 -2.92 -0.22
N ILE A 162 -7.68 -3.45 0.92
CA ILE A 162 -9.04 -3.98 1.08
C ILE A 162 -10.06 -2.88 0.83
N GLY A 163 -9.84 -1.67 1.37
CA GLY A 163 -10.74 -0.53 1.17
C GLY A 163 -10.88 -0.11 -0.28
N ILE A 164 -9.78 -0.10 -1.03
CA ILE A 164 -9.80 0.13 -2.49
C ILE A 164 -10.58 -0.98 -3.20
N GLY A 165 -10.30 -2.25 -2.87
CA GLY A 165 -10.98 -3.40 -3.47
C GLY A 165 -12.51 -3.38 -3.26
N ILE A 166 -12.96 -3.07 -2.03
CA ILE A 166 -14.39 -2.92 -1.72
C ILE A 166 -14.99 -1.73 -2.47
N SER A 167 -14.25 -0.62 -2.59
CA SER A 167 -14.73 0.58 -3.28
C SER A 167 -14.93 0.33 -4.77
N PHE A 168 -14.03 -0.43 -5.41
CA PHE A 168 -14.07 -0.69 -6.85
C PHE A 168 -15.04 -1.80 -7.24
N TYR A 169 -15.18 -2.85 -6.44
CA TYR A 169 -16.06 -3.98 -6.74
C TYR A 169 -17.48 -3.51 -7.14
N PRO A 170 -18.08 -4.01 -8.24
CA PRO A 170 -17.61 -5.06 -9.16
C PRO A 170 -16.78 -4.56 -10.36
N HIS A 171 -16.37 -3.28 -10.36
CA HIS A 171 -15.56 -2.67 -11.41
C HIS A 171 -14.08 -2.93 -11.18
N ILE A 172 -13.34 -3.14 -12.27
CA ILE A 172 -11.87 -3.18 -12.26
C ILE A 172 -11.29 -1.82 -12.68
N VAL A 173 -12.00 -1.11 -13.57
CA VAL A 173 -11.75 0.30 -13.93
C VAL A 173 -13.08 1.04 -13.82
N PRO A 174 -13.34 1.73 -12.69
CA PRO A 174 -14.59 2.45 -12.49
C PRO A 174 -14.73 3.66 -13.44
N PRO A 175 -15.96 4.02 -13.84
CA PRO A 175 -17.19 3.21 -13.83
C PRO A 175 -17.30 2.26 -15.04
N GLY A 176 -16.43 2.41 -16.05
CA GLY A 176 -16.64 1.89 -17.40
C GLY A 176 -16.34 0.41 -17.65
N LEU A 177 -15.69 -0.31 -16.73
CA LEU A 177 -15.31 -1.70 -16.98
C LEU A 177 -15.48 -2.60 -15.74
N THR A 178 -16.36 -3.59 -15.85
CA THR A 178 -16.57 -4.60 -14.81
C THR A 178 -15.53 -5.72 -14.85
N ILE A 179 -15.33 -6.42 -13.72
CA ILE A 179 -14.46 -7.60 -13.65
C ILE A 179 -14.93 -8.68 -14.64
N ALA A 180 -16.24 -8.85 -14.81
CA ALA A 180 -16.81 -9.84 -15.73
C ALA A 180 -16.55 -9.50 -17.21
N GLU A 181 -16.64 -8.22 -17.59
CA GLU A 181 -16.35 -7.77 -18.95
C GLU A 181 -14.85 -7.80 -19.27
N ALA A 182 -14.00 -7.55 -18.27
CA ALA A 182 -12.55 -7.62 -18.39
C ALA A 182 -11.99 -9.05 -18.28
N ALA A 183 -12.81 -10.03 -17.92
CA ALA A 183 -12.35 -11.40 -17.70
C ALA A 183 -11.88 -12.05 -19.01
N ALA A 184 -10.77 -12.78 -18.90
CA ALA A 184 -10.31 -13.68 -19.97
C ALA A 184 -11.25 -14.90 -20.09
N PRO A 185 -11.19 -15.67 -21.20
CA PRO A 185 -11.96 -16.89 -21.34
C PRO A 185 -11.73 -17.89 -20.20
N ASP A 186 -12.78 -18.59 -19.76
CA ASP A 186 -12.76 -19.53 -18.63
C ASP A 186 -11.61 -20.55 -18.69
N ALA A 187 -11.28 -21.05 -19.87
CA ALA A 187 -10.20 -22.01 -20.05
C ALA A 187 -8.83 -21.41 -19.66
N SER A 188 -8.56 -20.16 -20.06
CA SER A 188 -7.34 -19.44 -19.70
C SER A 188 -7.30 -19.10 -18.21
N LEU A 189 -8.44 -18.71 -17.62
CA LEU A 189 -8.53 -18.44 -16.18
C LEU A 189 -8.30 -19.71 -15.34
N LYS A 190 -8.90 -20.85 -15.72
CA LYS A 190 -8.67 -22.14 -15.05
C LYS A 190 -7.20 -22.56 -15.12
N PHE A 191 -6.55 -22.38 -16.27
CA PHE A 191 -5.12 -22.64 -16.41
C PHE A 191 -4.28 -21.75 -15.50
N ALA A 192 -4.54 -20.44 -15.50
CA ALA A 192 -3.86 -19.48 -14.63
C ALA A 192 -4.10 -19.78 -13.13
N LEU A 193 -5.32 -20.20 -12.77
CA LEU A 193 -5.68 -20.57 -11.40
C LEU A 193 -4.86 -21.76 -10.89
N VAL A 194 -4.71 -22.82 -11.69
CA VAL A 194 -3.88 -23.99 -11.33
C VAL A 194 -2.44 -23.55 -11.08
N GLY A 195 -1.87 -22.75 -11.98
CA GLY A 195 -0.53 -22.19 -11.80
C GLY A 195 -0.42 -21.36 -10.52
N THR A 196 -1.41 -20.51 -10.24
CA THR A 196 -1.44 -19.64 -9.06
C THR A 196 -1.52 -20.44 -7.75
N VAL A 197 -2.37 -21.47 -7.69
CA VAL A 197 -2.54 -22.32 -6.50
C VAL A 197 -1.26 -23.08 -6.14
N VAL A 198 -0.39 -23.38 -7.11
CA VAL A 198 0.90 -24.03 -6.85
C VAL A 198 2.00 -23.00 -6.56
N LEU A 199 2.11 -21.96 -7.39
CA LEU A 199 3.20 -21.00 -7.32
C LEU A 199 3.09 -20.08 -6.09
N VAL A 200 1.88 -19.61 -5.74
CA VAL A 200 1.71 -18.69 -4.61
C VAL A 200 2.14 -19.33 -3.29
N PRO A 201 1.69 -20.53 -2.90
CA PRO A 201 2.16 -21.19 -1.69
C PRO A 201 3.67 -21.47 -1.70
N LEU A 202 4.24 -21.82 -2.86
CA LEU A 202 5.67 -22.06 -2.99
C LEU A 202 6.49 -20.80 -2.74
N VAL A 203 6.11 -19.66 -3.34
CA VAL A 203 6.76 -18.37 -3.14
C VAL A 203 6.61 -17.90 -1.69
N LEU A 204 5.43 -18.05 -1.10
CA LEU A 204 5.19 -17.71 0.31
C LEU A 204 6.00 -18.60 1.25
N GLY A 205 6.09 -19.91 0.98
CA GLY A 205 6.87 -20.85 1.77
C GLY A 205 8.36 -20.54 1.73
N TYR A 206 8.91 -20.27 0.54
CA TYR A 206 10.31 -19.85 0.39
C TYR A 206 10.57 -18.51 1.09
N THR A 207 9.66 -17.55 0.95
CA THR A 207 9.78 -16.25 1.62
C THR A 207 9.75 -16.42 3.14
N ALA A 208 8.82 -17.19 3.69
CA ALA A 208 8.74 -17.47 5.12
C ALA A 208 10.01 -18.18 5.63
N TYR A 209 10.54 -19.13 4.86
CA TYR A 209 11.80 -19.80 5.18
C TYR A 209 12.97 -18.81 5.21
N ALA A 210 13.11 -17.95 4.20
CA ALA A 210 14.16 -16.92 4.17
C ALA A 210 14.06 -15.97 5.38
N TYR A 211 12.85 -15.54 5.74
CA TYR A 211 12.61 -14.72 6.93
C TYR A 211 12.95 -15.44 8.23
N TRP A 212 12.68 -16.74 8.30
CA TRP A 212 13.02 -17.57 9.45
C TRP A 212 14.53 -17.74 9.61
N VAL A 213 15.24 -17.99 8.51
CA VAL A 213 16.71 -18.09 8.48
C VAL A 213 17.36 -16.77 8.88
N PHE A 214 16.89 -15.64 8.34
CA PHE A 214 17.45 -14.31 8.61
C PHE A 214 16.73 -13.54 9.72
N ARG A 215 16.13 -14.21 10.70
CA ARG A 215 15.28 -13.55 11.72
C ARG A 215 16.04 -12.63 12.68
N GLY A 216 17.34 -12.83 12.84
CA GLY A 216 18.19 -12.01 13.72
C GLY A 216 18.26 -10.54 13.31
N LYS A 217 18.74 -9.72 14.25
CA LYS A 217 19.16 -8.35 13.95
C LYS A 217 20.55 -8.37 13.33
N VAL A 218 20.85 -7.36 12.54
CA VAL A 218 22.14 -7.20 11.89
C VAL A 218 23.13 -6.66 12.93
N ASP A 219 24.11 -7.47 13.30
CA ASP A 219 25.24 -7.02 14.11
C ASP A 219 26.28 -6.33 13.20
N PRO A 220 26.60 -5.05 13.42
CA PRO A 220 27.63 -4.35 12.67
C PRO A 220 29.04 -4.96 12.84
N GLU A 221 29.29 -5.71 13.92
CA GLU A 221 30.57 -6.36 14.22
C GLU A 221 30.68 -7.78 13.66
N GLU A 222 29.56 -8.46 13.38
CA GLU A 222 29.54 -9.66 12.53
C GLU A 222 29.60 -9.24 11.05
N GLY A 223 30.75 -8.69 10.66
CA GLY A 223 31.14 -8.72 9.26
C GLY A 223 31.14 -10.17 8.78
N TYR A 224 30.72 -10.42 7.55
CA TYR A 224 31.12 -11.64 6.86
C TYR A 224 32.66 -11.61 6.77
N HIS A 225 33.32 -12.17 7.80
CA HIS A 225 34.66 -12.74 7.93
C HIS A 225 35.14 -12.71 9.39
#